data_AF-A0AAV3U0H3-F1
#
_entry.id   AF-A0AAV3U0H3-F1
#
_cell.length_a   1.000
_cell.length_b   1.000
_cell.length_c   1.000
_cell.angle_alpha   90.00
_cell.angle_beta   90.00
_cell.angle_gamma   90.00
#
_symmetry.space_group_name_H-M   'P 1'
#
loop_
_entity.id
_entity.type
_entity.pdbx_description
1 polymer ?
#
loop_
_entity_poly.entity_id
_entity_poly.type
_entity_poly.pdbx_seq_one_letter_code
_entity_poly.pdbx_strand_id
1 'polypeptide(L)'
;MKIKTSSVLLILLSWHAQASADAEVSKLSDGSWSARVEGNAVYQGDRFFDAMNAAINNAGSGVINIRNSGESGPDGGNVYGIRPNSNQTLDFHGHQIHANGGELVVPIYCDRKNNVTVRNLSVTGNPRYGFWFRGCSDIVFENINMDLDNNNPVGLGIRVDASTGPASNLTLRGTINVNGSAGHAIETYSVDGFSIGDVTVTNSGGSGLLLNDSRNGSVGTVNGYNNNWGGGYATFRVANNNGPNVNVERVISRNSGRGFFSVSGSHGTTVNSVDIDTSFKQGIFLEDADNTHVLSGSVSNGNPNCQLVRTSNSSLRVSGCDAVGTPPGSNDNNGTVNGLYRIQPVHSGKTIDVANCATADGTNIQQWTWLNNACQQWQITPVDGVWHRLSPASAPNSSLEVDSFSTVNGGNLMLWHYWGGYNQQFRFQSAGSGKWRIINRNSELCADVAGLSTEDGANVTQWQCISGNNNQVFELIRQ
;
A
#
# COMPACT_ATOMS: atom_id res chain seq x y z
N MET A 1 56.31 -52.89 -41.81
CA MET A 1 55.15 -52.30 -41.12
C MET A 1 55.67 -51.44 -39.99
N LYS A 2 55.64 -50.10 -40.13
CA LYS A 2 56.22 -49.15 -39.16
C LYS A 2 55.24 -48.94 -38.00
N ILE A 3 55.66 -49.22 -36.77
CA ILE A 3 54.94 -48.85 -35.56
C ILE A 3 55.29 -47.39 -35.26
N LYS A 4 54.29 -46.49 -35.30
CA LYS A 4 54.40 -45.11 -34.84
C LYS A 4 54.11 -45.07 -33.34
N THR A 5 55.07 -44.58 -32.57
CA THR A 5 54.86 -44.11 -31.20
C THR A 5 54.22 -42.72 -31.26
N SER A 6 53.00 -42.58 -30.74
CA SER A 6 52.38 -41.28 -30.47
C SER A 6 52.71 -40.85 -29.05
N SER A 7 53.44 -39.75 -28.92
CA SER A 7 53.64 -39.05 -27.65
C SER A 7 52.33 -38.39 -27.24
N VAL A 8 51.77 -38.80 -26.09
CA VAL A 8 50.65 -38.12 -25.44
C VAL A 8 51.23 -36.94 -24.66
N LEU A 9 50.93 -35.72 -25.12
CA LEU A 9 51.24 -34.49 -24.41
C LEU A 9 50.25 -34.36 -23.24
N LEU A 10 50.71 -34.61 -22.02
CA LEU A 10 49.91 -34.45 -20.81
C LEU A 10 49.81 -32.95 -20.50
N ILE A 11 48.69 -32.31 -20.87
CA ILE A 11 48.37 -30.96 -20.43
C ILE A 11 47.95 -31.06 -18.96
N LEU A 12 48.86 -30.75 -18.05
CA LEU A 12 48.56 -30.47 -16.66
C LEU A 12 47.70 -29.21 -16.61
N LEU A 13 46.36 -29.36 -16.61
CA LEU A 13 45.47 -28.32 -16.10
C LEU A 13 45.72 -28.21 -14.60
N SER A 14 46.54 -27.24 -14.20
CA SER A 14 46.58 -26.79 -12.83
C SER A 14 45.20 -26.21 -12.49
N TRP A 15 44.39 -27.00 -11.78
CA TRP A 15 43.30 -26.46 -10.98
C TRP A 15 43.96 -25.58 -9.91
N HIS A 16 44.15 -24.30 -10.23
CA HIS A 16 44.19 -23.30 -9.19
C HIS A 16 42.79 -23.28 -8.61
N ALA A 17 42.62 -23.93 -7.46
CA ALA A 17 41.58 -23.50 -6.55
C ALA A 17 41.80 -21.99 -6.38
N GLN A 18 40.90 -21.21 -6.97
CA GLN A 18 40.98 -19.75 -6.96
C GLN A 18 40.81 -19.36 -5.49
N ALA A 19 41.93 -19.20 -4.80
CA ALA A 19 41.95 -18.66 -3.46
C ALA A 19 41.25 -17.30 -3.54
N SER A 20 40.22 -17.15 -2.72
CA SER A 20 39.47 -15.92 -2.46
C SER A 20 40.33 -14.67 -2.69
N ALA A 21 40.07 -13.99 -3.81
CA ALA A 21 40.55 -12.63 -4.04
C ALA A 21 39.58 -11.71 -3.27
N ASP A 22 39.69 -11.73 -1.94
CA ASP A 22 38.85 -10.94 -1.05
C ASP A 22 39.51 -9.60 -0.77
N ALA A 23 38.75 -8.53 -0.99
CA ALA A 23 39.10 -7.25 -0.40
C ALA A 23 38.69 -7.25 1.07
N GLU A 24 39.46 -6.58 1.90
CA GLU A 24 39.22 -6.50 3.35
C GLU A 24 39.34 -5.06 3.83
N VAL A 25 38.40 -4.64 4.66
CA VAL A 25 38.41 -3.36 5.36
C VAL A 25 38.40 -3.63 6.86
N SER A 26 39.44 -3.14 7.53
CA SER A 26 39.66 -3.39 8.97
C SER A 26 40.22 -2.16 9.65
N LYS A 27 39.97 -2.04 10.96
CA LYS A 27 40.58 -1.04 11.82
C LYS A 27 41.89 -1.58 12.42
N LEU A 28 42.98 -0.85 12.23
CA LEU A 28 44.29 -1.18 12.76
C LEU A 28 44.41 -0.82 14.24
N SER A 29 45.43 -1.37 14.91
CA SER A 29 45.68 -1.14 16.34
C SER A 29 46.02 0.32 16.67
N ASP A 30 46.54 1.08 15.70
CA ASP A 30 46.80 2.51 15.84
C ASP A 30 45.53 3.38 15.69
N GLY A 31 44.38 2.75 15.42
CA GLY A 31 43.09 3.40 15.24
C GLY A 31 42.78 3.79 13.80
N SER A 32 43.75 3.74 12.89
CA SER A 32 43.55 4.02 11.47
C SER A 32 42.77 2.89 10.77
N TRP A 33 42.08 3.23 9.69
CA TRP A 33 41.41 2.29 8.80
C TRP A 33 42.37 1.83 7.71
N SER A 34 42.34 0.53 7.40
CA SER A 34 43.08 -0.07 6.30
C SER A 34 42.13 -0.76 5.34
N ALA A 35 42.42 -0.64 4.04
CA ALA A 35 41.83 -1.47 3.01
C ALA A 35 42.91 -2.26 2.30
N ARG A 36 42.66 -3.55 2.09
CA ARG A 36 43.54 -4.46 1.36
C ARG A 36 42.79 -5.16 0.24
N VAL A 37 43.45 -5.40 -0.88
CA VAL A 37 42.95 -6.19 -2.00
C VAL A 37 44.01 -7.23 -2.33
N GLU A 38 43.66 -8.52 -2.29
CA GLU A 38 44.60 -9.62 -2.49
C GLU A 38 45.83 -9.51 -1.55
N GLY A 39 45.60 -9.07 -0.30
CA GLY A 39 46.62 -8.85 0.71
C GLY A 39 47.41 -7.53 0.59
N ASN A 40 47.35 -6.86 -0.56
CA ASN A 40 48.06 -5.59 -0.81
C ASN A 40 47.27 -4.40 -0.24
N ALA A 41 47.94 -3.52 0.50
CA ALA A 41 47.31 -2.32 1.03
C ALA A 41 47.00 -1.32 -0.10
N VAL A 42 45.73 -0.93 -0.21
CA VAL A 42 45.24 0.09 -1.14
C VAL A 42 44.78 1.37 -0.44
N TYR A 43 44.66 1.34 0.90
CA TYR A 43 44.38 2.51 1.74
C TYR A 43 44.91 2.30 3.16
N GLN A 44 45.39 3.40 3.75
CA GLN A 44 45.53 3.57 5.19
C GLN A 44 45.23 5.03 5.54
N GLY A 45 44.34 5.28 6.51
CA GLY A 45 43.94 6.63 6.89
C GLY A 45 42.81 6.64 7.92
N ASP A 46 42.28 7.81 8.25
CA ASP A 46 41.39 7.95 9.42
C ASP A 46 39.91 7.70 9.12
N ARG A 47 39.53 7.56 7.84
CA ARG A 47 38.12 7.54 7.43
C ARG A 47 37.68 6.16 6.97
N PHE A 48 36.65 5.64 7.63
CA PHE A 48 36.05 4.34 7.34
C PHE A 48 35.48 4.26 5.91
N PHE A 49 34.66 5.23 5.51
CA PHE A 49 34.05 5.25 4.16
C PHE A 49 35.10 5.40 3.06
N ASP A 50 36.22 6.06 3.32
CA ASP A 50 37.30 6.19 2.34
C ASP A 50 38.04 4.86 2.18
N ALA A 51 38.31 4.14 3.28
CA ALA A 51 38.84 2.78 3.22
C ALA A 51 37.90 1.83 2.47
N MET A 52 36.60 1.89 2.75
CA MET A 52 35.56 1.14 2.04
C MET A 52 35.59 1.41 0.54
N ASN A 53 35.54 2.67 0.14
CA ASN A 53 35.55 3.05 -1.27
C ASN A 53 36.89 2.71 -1.96
N ALA A 54 38.02 2.77 -1.24
CA ALA A 54 39.31 2.33 -1.77
C ALA A 54 39.34 0.82 -2.03
N ALA A 55 38.82 -0.01 -1.11
CA ALA A 55 38.65 -1.44 -1.33
C ALA A 55 37.79 -1.70 -2.59
N ILE A 56 36.60 -1.09 -2.62
CA ILE A 56 35.63 -1.26 -3.71
C ILE A 56 36.18 -0.88 -5.07
N ASN A 57 36.95 0.21 -5.15
CA ASN A 57 37.51 0.70 -6.41
C ASN A 57 38.67 -0.15 -6.93
N ASN A 58 39.36 -0.90 -6.05
CA ASN A 58 40.53 -1.71 -6.42
C ASN A 58 40.22 -3.22 -6.51
N ALA A 59 39.13 -3.71 -5.91
CA ALA A 59 38.84 -5.15 -5.81
C ALA A 59 38.33 -5.83 -7.09
N GLY A 60 37.86 -5.08 -8.09
CA GLY A 60 37.13 -5.67 -9.23
C GLY A 60 35.83 -6.33 -8.79
N SER A 61 35.48 -7.50 -9.34
CA SER A 61 34.30 -8.29 -8.94
C SER A 61 34.61 -9.24 -7.79
N GLY A 62 33.67 -9.48 -6.89
CA GLY A 62 33.87 -10.42 -5.77
C GLY A 62 33.35 -9.88 -4.44
N VAL A 63 33.91 -10.40 -3.34
CA VAL A 63 33.48 -10.06 -1.98
C VAL A 63 34.44 -9.03 -1.37
N ILE A 64 33.86 -7.96 -0.82
CA ILE A 64 34.54 -7.02 0.05
C ILE A 64 34.08 -7.34 1.47
N ASN A 65 35.02 -7.78 2.31
CA ASN A 65 34.79 -8.15 3.69
C ASN A 65 35.06 -6.96 4.61
N ILE A 66 34.06 -6.60 5.40
CA ILE A 66 34.16 -5.52 6.39
C ILE A 66 34.25 -6.19 7.76
N ARG A 67 35.33 -5.90 8.51
CA ARG A 67 35.67 -6.60 9.76
C ARG A 67 35.45 -5.78 11.02
N ASN A 68 35.02 -4.53 10.90
CA ASN A 68 34.82 -3.66 12.04
C ASN A 68 33.66 -2.69 11.78
N SER A 69 32.99 -2.29 12.85
CA SER A 69 32.02 -1.20 12.82
C SER A 69 32.73 0.14 12.72
N GLY A 70 32.12 1.10 12.02
CA GLY A 70 32.73 2.41 11.81
C GLY A 70 31.71 3.54 11.68
N GLU A 71 32.19 4.75 11.90
CA GLU A 71 31.43 6.00 11.71
C GLU A 71 31.52 6.45 10.26
N SER A 72 30.46 7.05 9.72
CA SER A 72 30.51 7.70 8.40
C SER A 72 31.50 8.87 8.38
N GLY A 73 31.60 9.62 9.47
CA GLY A 73 32.25 10.93 9.49
C GLY A 73 31.50 11.97 8.66
N PRO A 74 32.00 13.22 8.58
CA PRO A 74 31.27 14.35 7.99
C PRO A 74 31.03 14.20 6.49
N ASP A 75 29.87 14.65 5.99
CA ASP A 75 29.49 14.56 4.57
C ASP A 75 30.21 15.57 3.64
N GLY A 76 30.80 16.62 4.20
CA GLY A 76 31.51 17.65 3.43
C GLY A 76 30.61 18.44 2.47
N GLY A 77 29.30 18.52 2.74
CA GLY A 77 28.34 19.29 1.95
C GLY A 77 27.87 18.63 0.65
N ASN A 78 28.17 17.34 0.44
CA ASN A 78 27.70 16.56 -0.72
C ASN A 78 27.21 15.18 -0.28
N VAL A 79 26.51 14.45 -1.17
CA VAL A 79 26.11 13.07 -0.89
C VAL A 79 27.33 12.18 -0.68
N TYR A 80 27.51 11.73 0.56
CA TYR A 80 28.66 10.96 1.00
C TYR A 80 28.22 9.55 1.41
N GLY A 81 28.81 8.54 0.79
CA GLY A 81 28.37 7.15 0.94
C GLY A 81 29.38 6.14 0.43
N ILE A 82 29.15 4.88 0.80
CA ILE A 82 29.89 3.72 0.25
C ILE A 82 29.27 3.36 -1.10
N ARG A 83 30.11 3.30 -2.15
CA ARG A 83 29.66 3.26 -3.55
C ARG A 83 30.06 1.96 -4.25
N PRO A 84 29.31 0.86 -4.08
CA PRO A 84 29.64 -0.42 -4.72
C PRO A 84 29.73 -0.32 -6.24
N ASN A 85 30.58 -1.15 -6.84
CA ASN A 85 30.62 -1.41 -8.28
C ASN A 85 29.78 -2.65 -8.64
N SER A 86 29.51 -2.83 -9.93
CA SER A 86 28.78 -4.01 -10.40
C SER A 86 29.53 -5.31 -10.07
N ASN A 87 28.79 -6.40 -9.85
CA ASN A 87 29.31 -7.73 -9.52
C ASN A 87 30.10 -7.78 -8.20
N GLN A 88 29.68 -6.98 -7.22
CA GLN A 88 30.30 -6.94 -5.89
C GLN A 88 29.33 -7.34 -4.80
N THR A 89 29.87 -7.99 -3.77
CA THR A 89 29.20 -8.26 -2.50
C THR A 89 29.90 -7.51 -1.39
N LEU A 90 29.18 -6.64 -0.69
CA LEU A 90 29.64 -6.04 0.56
C LEU A 90 29.14 -6.91 1.71
N ASP A 91 30.03 -7.65 2.37
CA ASP A 91 29.70 -8.48 3.53
C ASP A 91 30.21 -7.84 4.81
N PHE A 92 29.27 -7.40 5.64
CA PHE A 92 29.56 -6.72 6.89
C PHE A 92 29.78 -7.66 8.07
N HIS A 93 29.55 -8.97 7.93
CA HIS A 93 29.77 -9.94 9.02
C HIS A 93 29.10 -9.56 10.37
N GLY A 94 28.00 -8.81 10.33
CA GLY A 94 27.28 -8.32 11.51
C GLY A 94 27.79 -6.98 12.08
N HIS A 95 28.78 -6.35 11.44
CA HIS A 95 29.30 -5.04 11.83
C HIS A 95 28.35 -3.90 11.45
N GLN A 96 28.59 -2.74 12.06
CA GLN A 96 27.67 -1.61 12.00
C GLN A 96 28.26 -0.39 11.31
N ILE A 97 27.41 0.36 10.62
CA ILE A 97 27.68 1.74 10.21
C ILE A 97 26.92 2.67 11.16
N HIS A 98 27.64 3.55 11.83
CA HIS A 98 27.06 4.67 12.57
C HIS A 98 27.05 5.92 11.69
N ALA A 99 25.87 6.34 11.25
CA ALA A 99 25.68 7.36 10.24
C ALA A 99 25.34 8.72 10.88
N ASN A 100 26.32 9.34 11.54
CA ASN A 100 26.15 10.57 12.34
C ASN A 100 26.87 11.80 11.74
N GLY A 101 27.06 11.79 10.42
CA GLY A 101 27.98 12.71 9.73
C GLY A 101 27.39 13.93 9.05
N GLY A 102 26.07 14.11 9.06
CA GLY A 102 25.40 15.21 8.36
C GLY A 102 24.22 14.76 7.49
N GLU A 103 23.45 15.74 7.02
CA GLU A 103 22.17 15.53 6.33
C GLU A 103 22.29 14.90 4.94
N LEU A 104 23.51 14.72 4.41
CA LEU A 104 23.77 14.11 3.11
C LEU A 104 24.49 12.76 3.20
N VAL A 105 24.67 12.21 4.41
CA VAL A 105 25.19 10.85 4.58
C VAL A 105 24.18 9.82 4.08
N VAL A 106 24.67 8.91 3.24
CA VAL A 106 23.95 7.73 2.76
C VAL A 106 24.86 6.52 2.90
N PRO A 107 24.70 5.68 3.94
CA PRO A 107 25.59 4.56 4.22
C PRO A 107 25.95 3.72 2.99
N ILE A 108 24.95 3.29 2.21
CA ILE A 108 25.19 2.64 0.92
C ILE A 108 24.48 3.41 -0.20
N TYR A 109 25.27 3.93 -1.14
CA TYR A 109 24.80 4.71 -2.29
C TYR A 109 25.18 4.02 -3.60
N CYS A 110 24.20 3.55 -4.37
CA CYS A 110 24.38 2.95 -5.69
C CYS A 110 23.76 3.83 -6.78
N ASP A 111 24.47 4.02 -7.89
CA ASP A 111 23.95 4.68 -9.09
C ASP A 111 24.41 3.92 -10.34
N ARG A 112 23.45 3.36 -11.08
CA ARG A 112 23.67 2.65 -12.36
C ARG A 112 24.69 1.51 -12.28
N LYS A 113 24.57 0.67 -11.25
CA LYS A 113 25.36 -0.57 -11.09
C LYS A 113 24.43 -1.76 -10.97
N ASN A 114 24.91 -2.93 -11.39
CA ASN A 114 24.10 -4.14 -11.41
C ASN A 114 24.79 -5.29 -10.69
N ASN A 115 24.01 -6.28 -10.24
CA ASN A 115 24.53 -7.45 -9.55
C ASN A 115 25.33 -7.05 -8.29
N VAL A 116 24.66 -6.32 -7.39
CA VAL A 116 25.24 -5.84 -6.14
C VAL A 116 24.52 -6.50 -4.96
N THR A 117 25.30 -7.10 -4.07
CA THR A 117 24.78 -7.63 -2.80
C THR A 117 25.32 -6.81 -1.63
N VAL A 118 24.44 -6.44 -0.70
CA VAL A 118 24.81 -5.91 0.62
C VAL A 118 24.26 -6.87 1.65
N ARG A 119 25.11 -7.38 2.55
CA ARG A 119 24.67 -8.35 3.55
C ARG A 119 25.27 -8.17 4.93
N ASN A 120 24.51 -8.63 5.93
CA ASN A 120 24.89 -8.71 7.33
C ASN A 120 25.27 -7.36 7.96
N LEU A 121 24.50 -6.32 7.67
CA LEU A 121 24.81 -4.93 8.06
C LEU A 121 23.76 -4.40 9.03
N SER A 122 24.21 -3.75 10.11
CA SER A 122 23.39 -2.85 10.90
C SER A 122 23.71 -1.38 10.63
N VAL A 123 22.70 -0.52 10.48
CA VAL A 123 22.87 0.92 10.33
C VAL A 123 22.21 1.63 11.50
N THR A 124 22.91 2.58 12.11
CA THR A 124 22.38 3.44 13.18
C THR A 124 22.59 4.91 12.84
N GLY A 125 21.90 5.81 13.54
CA GLY A 125 22.06 7.26 13.39
C GLY A 125 21.00 7.90 12.49
N ASN A 126 21.30 9.07 11.93
CA ASN A 126 20.32 9.94 11.25
C ASN A 126 20.65 10.21 9.76
N PRO A 127 20.89 9.17 8.93
CA PRO A 127 21.25 9.37 7.53
C PRO A 127 20.09 9.95 6.71
N ARG A 128 20.43 10.57 5.57
CA ARG A 128 19.45 11.02 4.57
C ARG A 128 18.64 9.86 4.00
N TYR A 129 19.34 8.75 3.77
CA TYR A 129 18.82 7.46 3.36
C TYR A 129 19.70 6.42 4.03
N GLY A 130 19.14 5.37 4.64
CA GLY A 130 19.93 4.21 5.05
C GLY A 130 20.64 3.62 3.83
N PHE A 131 19.88 3.18 2.83
CA PHE A 131 20.34 2.82 1.50
C PHE A 131 19.65 3.65 0.42
N TRP A 132 20.40 4.04 -0.61
CA TRP A 132 19.84 4.67 -1.81
C TRP A 132 20.43 4.08 -3.08
N PHE A 133 19.60 3.35 -3.82
CA PHE A 133 19.97 2.68 -5.08
C PHE A 133 19.16 3.29 -6.21
N ARG A 134 19.85 3.79 -7.24
CA ARG A 134 19.25 4.55 -8.34
C ARG A 134 19.66 3.94 -9.67
N GLY A 135 18.68 3.52 -10.47
CA GLY A 135 18.92 2.84 -11.75
C GLY A 135 19.81 1.62 -11.63
N CYS A 136 19.72 0.91 -10.49
CA CYS A 136 20.50 -0.29 -10.20
C CYS A 136 19.61 -1.54 -10.38
N SER A 137 20.13 -2.59 -11.01
CA SER A 137 19.39 -3.85 -11.24
C SER A 137 20.10 -5.07 -10.66
N ASP A 138 19.37 -6.16 -10.40
CA ASP A 138 19.89 -7.38 -9.78
C ASP A 138 20.53 -7.09 -8.41
N ILE A 139 19.73 -6.52 -7.51
CA ILE A 139 20.18 -6.04 -6.20
C ILE A 139 19.71 -6.98 -5.11
N VAL A 140 20.61 -7.37 -4.21
CA VAL A 140 20.30 -8.22 -3.06
C VAL A 140 20.63 -7.49 -1.76
N PHE A 141 19.65 -7.38 -0.88
CA PHE A 141 19.82 -6.98 0.51
C PHE A 141 19.52 -8.19 1.41
N GLU A 142 20.48 -8.57 2.24
CA GLU A 142 20.36 -9.74 3.09
C GLU A 142 20.77 -9.44 4.53
N ASN A 143 19.92 -9.78 5.51
CA ASN A 143 20.20 -9.55 6.93
C ASN A 143 20.57 -8.09 7.24
N ILE A 144 19.62 -7.18 6.98
CA ILE A 144 19.77 -5.73 7.17
C ILE A 144 18.95 -5.29 8.37
N ASN A 145 19.59 -4.63 9.32
CA ASN A 145 18.93 -4.02 10.47
C ASN A 145 19.20 -2.51 10.49
N MET A 146 18.18 -1.69 10.64
CA MET A 146 18.34 -0.25 10.76
C MET A 146 17.66 0.25 12.04
N ASP A 147 18.40 1.00 12.84
CA ASP A 147 17.89 1.74 13.99
C ASP A 147 18.17 3.22 13.79
N LEU A 148 17.24 3.89 13.11
CA LEU A 148 17.41 5.25 12.64
C LEU A 148 16.77 6.23 13.61
N ASP A 149 17.37 7.42 13.69
CA ASP A 149 16.82 8.51 14.47
C ASP A 149 15.82 9.33 13.62
N ASN A 150 14.62 9.53 14.17
CA ASN A 150 13.54 10.30 13.55
C ASN A 150 13.67 11.83 13.77
N ASN A 151 14.71 12.29 14.45
CA ASN A 151 14.97 13.71 14.71
C ASN A 151 15.40 14.50 13.46
N ASN A 152 15.73 13.84 12.34
CA ASN A 152 15.98 14.50 11.06
C ASN A 152 14.66 14.65 10.27
N PRO A 153 14.26 15.85 9.80
CA PRO A 153 13.02 16.03 9.04
C PRO A 153 12.99 15.29 7.68
N VAL A 154 14.14 14.80 7.20
CA VAL A 154 14.29 14.02 5.97
C VAL A 154 15.02 12.72 6.26
N GLY A 155 14.51 11.59 5.76
CA GLY A 155 15.17 10.31 6.03
C GLY A 155 14.34 9.10 5.64
N LEU A 156 14.72 8.39 4.57
CA LEU A 156 14.15 7.06 4.30
C LEU A 156 15.09 5.97 4.85
N GLY A 157 14.56 4.78 5.13
CA GLY A 157 15.41 3.63 5.43
C GLY A 157 16.09 3.09 4.17
N ILE A 158 15.33 2.39 3.34
CA ILE A 158 15.82 1.83 2.06
C ILE A 158 15.04 2.46 0.91
N ARG A 159 15.74 3.02 -0.07
CA ARG A 159 15.15 3.49 -1.32
C ARG A 159 15.81 2.82 -2.53
N VAL A 160 15.00 2.22 -3.39
CA VAL A 160 15.41 1.71 -4.70
C VAL A 160 14.54 2.37 -5.76
N ASP A 161 15.14 3.14 -6.67
CA ASP A 161 14.38 3.90 -7.67
C ASP A 161 15.01 3.89 -9.06
N ALA A 162 14.20 4.14 -10.08
CA ALA A 162 14.66 4.24 -11.47
C ALA A 162 15.07 5.67 -11.90
N SER A 163 15.37 6.58 -10.96
CA SER A 163 15.54 8.01 -11.29
C SER A 163 16.77 8.33 -12.16
N THR A 164 17.77 7.45 -12.20
CA THR A 164 18.98 7.61 -13.04
C THR A 164 19.07 6.59 -14.17
N GLY A 165 18.16 5.63 -14.24
CA GLY A 165 18.15 4.54 -15.23
C GLY A 165 17.18 3.43 -14.81
N PRO A 166 17.02 2.37 -15.63
CA PRO A 166 16.17 1.24 -15.27
C PRO A 166 16.57 0.59 -13.95
N ALA A 167 15.60 0.21 -13.14
CA ALA A 167 15.80 -0.55 -11.91
C ALA A 167 14.93 -1.80 -11.94
N SER A 168 15.55 -2.97 -11.82
CA SER A 168 14.86 -4.25 -11.87
C SER A 168 15.48 -5.31 -10.96
N ASN A 169 14.73 -6.37 -10.68
CA ASN A 169 15.19 -7.55 -9.95
C ASN A 169 15.75 -7.21 -8.54
N LEU A 170 14.96 -6.55 -7.72
CA LEU A 170 15.30 -6.29 -6.31
C LEU A 170 14.96 -7.51 -5.44
N THR A 171 15.90 -7.96 -4.60
CA THR A 171 15.68 -9.01 -3.61
C THR A 171 16.01 -8.52 -2.21
N LEU A 172 15.04 -8.63 -1.28
CA LEU A 172 15.26 -8.45 0.15
C LEU A 172 15.03 -9.82 0.82
N ARG A 173 16.00 -10.33 1.57
CA ARG A 173 15.89 -11.67 2.19
C ARG A 173 16.55 -11.76 3.56
N GLY A 174 16.23 -12.82 4.29
CA GLY A 174 16.68 -12.98 5.68
C GLY A 174 16.01 -11.95 6.60
N THR A 175 16.72 -11.48 7.61
CA THR A 175 16.18 -10.46 8.53
C THR A 175 16.22 -9.09 7.87
N ILE A 176 15.07 -8.44 7.70
CA ILE A 176 15.00 -7.05 7.21
C ILE A 176 14.18 -6.23 8.21
N ASN A 177 14.89 -5.42 9.01
CA ASN A 177 14.28 -4.59 10.05
C ASN A 177 14.64 -3.12 9.82
N VAL A 178 13.64 -2.23 9.89
CA VAL A 178 13.85 -0.78 9.84
C VAL A 178 13.02 -0.10 10.92
N ASN A 179 13.71 0.50 11.89
CA ASN A 179 13.12 1.31 12.94
C ASN A 179 13.45 2.80 12.74
N GLY A 180 12.46 3.68 12.94
CA GLY A 180 12.69 5.12 13.18
C GLY A 180 12.99 6.00 11.96
N SER A 181 12.68 5.55 10.73
CA SER A 181 12.84 6.42 9.55
C SER A 181 11.91 7.64 9.60
N ALA A 182 12.40 8.84 9.32
CA ALA A 182 11.58 10.05 9.29
C ALA A 182 10.53 10.08 8.16
N GLY A 183 10.79 9.40 7.05
CA GLY A 183 9.85 9.16 5.94
C GLY A 183 9.45 7.69 5.84
N HIS A 184 9.39 7.16 4.62
CA HIS A 184 9.14 5.74 4.38
C HIS A 184 10.30 4.86 4.86
N ALA A 185 9.98 3.74 5.50
CA ALA A 185 11.00 2.81 5.97
C ALA A 185 11.65 2.08 4.78
N ILE A 186 10.82 1.59 3.85
CA ILE A 186 11.25 0.99 2.59
C ILE A 186 10.39 1.56 1.46
N GLU A 187 11.03 2.08 0.40
CA GLU A 187 10.35 2.57 -0.80
C GLU A 187 11.01 2.00 -2.06
N THR A 188 10.19 1.42 -2.95
CA THR A 188 10.56 1.21 -4.35
C THR A 188 9.89 2.27 -5.22
N TYR A 189 10.57 2.75 -6.27
CA TYR A 189 9.99 3.69 -7.23
C TYR A 189 10.32 3.25 -8.66
N SER A 190 9.29 2.89 -9.43
CA SER A 190 9.42 2.40 -10.82
C SER A 190 10.35 1.18 -10.96
N VAL A 191 10.29 0.25 -10.00
CA VAL A 191 11.06 -1.01 -10.04
C VAL A 191 10.24 -2.10 -10.75
N ASP A 192 10.83 -2.75 -11.74
CA ASP A 192 10.24 -3.90 -12.44
C ASP A 192 10.91 -5.21 -12.01
N GLY A 193 10.19 -6.09 -11.33
CA GLY A 193 10.79 -7.30 -10.76
C GLY A 193 11.26 -7.08 -9.32
N PHE A 194 10.57 -7.68 -8.36
CA PHE A 194 11.05 -7.71 -6.98
C PHE A 194 10.61 -8.97 -6.21
N SER A 195 11.45 -9.40 -5.28
CA SER A 195 11.20 -10.46 -4.30
C SER A 195 11.58 -9.93 -2.92
N ILE A 196 10.62 -9.31 -2.25
CA ILE A 196 10.80 -8.79 -0.89
C ILE A 196 10.33 -9.88 0.08
N GLY A 197 11.22 -10.39 0.93
CA GLY A 197 10.88 -11.35 1.97
C GLY A 197 10.06 -10.72 3.10
N ASP A 198 10.13 -11.33 4.28
CA ASP A 198 9.53 -10.74 5.47
C ASP A 198 10.29 -9.48 5.88
N VAL A 199 9.54 -8.41 6.20
CA VAL A 199 10.09 -7.14 6.68
C VAL A 199 9.39 -6.72 7.97
N THR A 200 10.17 -6.23 8.93
CA THR A 200 9.64 -5.60 10.15
C THR A 200 9.96 -4.11 10.14
N VAL A 201 8.93 -3.28 10.23
CA VAL A 201 9.05 -1.82 10.10
C VAL A 201 8.34 -1.13 11.25
N THR A 202 9.08 -0.31 12.00
CA THR A 202 8.57 0.34 13.22
C THR A 202 8.85 1.84 13.24
N ASN A 203 7.90 2.61 13.75
CA ASN A 203 8.04 4.04 14.01
C ASN A 203 8.45 4.86 12.76
N SER A 204 7.99 4.47 11.56
CA SER A 204 8.26 5.26 10.35
C SER A 204 7.37 6.50 10.28
N GLY A 205 7.93 7.65 9.89
CA GLY A 205 7.15 8.87 9.68
C GLY A 205 6.28 8.84 8.42
N GLY A 206 6.56 7.94 7.47
CA GLY A 206 5.70 7.60 6.32
C GLY A 206 5.26 6.14 6.35
N SER A 207 4.94 5.56 5.19
CA SER A 207 4.67 4.12 5.08
C SER A 207 5.79 3.23 5.63
N GLY A 208 5.42 2.06 6.14
CA GLY A 208 6.40 1.03 6.48
C GLY A 208 7.07 0.50 5.22
N LEU A 209 6.30 -0.14 4.34
CA LEU A 209 6.70 -0.50 2.98
C LEU A 209 5.81 0.22 1.97
N LEU A 210 6.43 0.97 1.06
CA LEU A 210 5.79 1.62 -0.08
C LEU A 210 6.31 1.01 -1.39
N LEU A 211 5.39 0.48 -2.20
CA LEU A 211 5.66 0.20 -3.61
C LEU A 211 5.06 1.33 -4.45
N ASN A 212 5.91 2.06 -5.16
CA ASN A 212 5.55 3.24 -5.93
C ASN A 212 5.83 2.95 -7.41
N ASP A 213 4.82 2.98 -8.28
CA ASP A 213 4.94 2.68 -9.73
C ASP A 213 5.70 1.37 -10.06
N SER A 214 5.74 0.42 -9.12
CA SER A 214 6.55 -0.80 -9.20
C SER A 214 5.67 -1.99 -9.57
N ARG A 215 6.24 -3.02 -10.21
CA ARG A 215 5.46 -4.11 -10.82
C ARG A 215 6.20 -5.44 -10.84
N ASN A 216 5.46 -6.52 -11.13
CA ASN A 216 5.98 -7.87 -11.34
C ASN A 216 6.80 -8.39 -10.14
N GLY A 217 6.18 -8.49 -8.97
CA GLY A 217 6.91 -8.91 -7.79
C GLY A 217 6.09 -9.56 -6.69
N SER A 218 6.82 -10.03 -5.69
CA SER A 218 6.27 -10.64 -4.49
C SER A 218 6.79 -9.98 -3.22
N VAL A 219 5.94 -9.97 -2.20
CA VAL A 219 6.26 -9.53 -0.84
C VAL A 219 5.87 -10.64 0.13
N GLY A 220 6.72 -10.95 1.10
CA GLY A 220 6.39 -11.83 2.22
C GLY A 220 5.45 -11.15 3.21
N THR A 221 5.76 -11.28 4.50
CA THR A 221 5.04 -10.61 5.57
C THR A 221 5.57 -9.20 5.78
N VAL A 222 4.69 -8.20 5.70
CA VAL A 222 4.97 -6.83 6.16
C VAL A 222 4.47 -6.69 7.59
N ASN A 223 5.39 -6.68 8.55
CA ASN A 223 5.09 -6.56 9.98
C ASN A 223 5.32 -5.12 10.47
N GLY A 224 4.24 -4.37 10.72
CA GLY A 224 4.30 -2.94 11.01
C GLY A 224 3.75 -2.52 12.37
N TYR A 225 4.49 -1.65 13.06
CA TYR A 225 4.07 -1.03 14.32
C TYR A 225 4.34 0.48 14.32
N ASN A 226 3.35 1.30 14.70
CA ASN A 226 3.51 2.75 14.83
C ASN A 226 3.93 3.46 13.53
N ASN A 227 3.54 2.93 12.36
CA ASN A 227 3.95 3.52 11.07
C ASN A 227 2.98 4.62 10.66
N ASN A 228 3.47 5.84 10.55
CA ASN A 228 2.72 7.05 10.22
C ASN A 228 1.46 7.23 11.10
N TRP A 229 1.58 6.98 12.40
CA TRP A 229 0.49 7.25 13.34
C TRP A 229 0.05 8.72 13.23
N GLY A 230 -1.26 8.97 13.21
CA GLY A 230 -1.82 10.30 12.98
C GLY A 230 -1.91 10.74 11.51
N GLY A 231 -1.33 9.99 10.57
CA GLY A 231 -1.20 10.40 9.17
C GLY A 231 -2.08 9.65 8.15
N GLY A 232 -1.74 9.85 6.86
CA GLY A 232 -2.46 9.33 5.69
C GLY A 232 -1.84 8.09 5.04
N TYR A 233 -0.64 7.69 5.44
CA TYR A 233 0.09 6.53 4.91
C TYR A 233 -0.30 5.22 5.64
N ALA A 234 0.38 4.12 5.31
CA ALA A 234 0.02 2.78 5.75
C ALA A 234 1.26 1.94 6.10
N THR A 235 1.07 0.91 6.91
CA THR A 235 2.10 -0.13 7.09
C THR A 235 2.55 -0.71 5.75
N PHE A 236 1.59 -1.05 4.87
CA PHE A 236 1.87 -1.42 3.48
C PHE A 236 1.06 -0.54 2.53
N ARG A 237 1.74 0.10 1.57
CA ARG A 237 1.11 0.99 0.59
C ARG A 237 1.56 0.65 -0.83
N VAL A 238 0.62 0.68 -1.76
CA VAL A 238 0.89 0.71 -3.20
C VAL A 238 0.34 2.02 -3.79
N ALA A 239 1.13 2.72 -4.61
CA ALA A 239 0.77 4.05 -5.09
C ALA A 239 1.27 4.37 -6.50
N ASN A 240 0.61 5.34 -7.15
CA ASN A 240 1.00 5.97 -8.41
C ASN A 240 1.14 4.96 -9.56
N ASN A 241 0.03 4.37 -9.97
CA ASN A 241 -0.03 3.31 -11.00
C ASN A 241 0.86 2.10 -10.67
N ASN A 242 1.07 1.81 -9.38
CA ASN A 242 1.79 0.60 -8.99
C ASN A 242 1.04 -0.64 -9.47
N GLY A 243 1.79 -1.64 -9.95
CA GLY A 243 1.26 -2.81 -10.62
C GLY A 243 1.56 -2.84 -12.11
N PRO A 244 1.14 -3.90 -12.82
CA PRO A 244 0.38 -5.05 -12.31
C PRO A 244 1.29 -6.10 -11.62
N ASN A 245 0.69 -7.24 -11.25
CA ASN A 245 1.37 -8.47 -10.81
C ASN A 245 2.15 -8.32 -9.50
N VAL A 246 1.47 -7.81 -8.46
CA VAL A 246 2.04 -7.73 -7.10
C VAL A 246 1.33 -8.74 -6.21
N ASN A 247 2.06 -9.69 -5.64
CA ASN A 247 1.55 -10.69 -4.71
C ASN A 247 2.15 -10.47 -3.32
N VAL A 248 1.33 -10.42 -2.28
CA VAL A 248 1.76 -10.15 -0.90
C VAL A 248 1.24 -11.25 -0.01
N GLU A 249 2.11 -11.91 0.75
CA GLU A 249 1.70 -13.02 1.60
C GLU A 249 0.87 -12.53 2.80
N ARG A 250 1.38 -11.52 3.51
CA ARG A 250 0.69 -11.04 4.72
C ARG A 250 1.00 -9.60 5.06
N VAL A 251 0.00 -8.88 5.58
CA VAL A 251 0.20 -7.58 6.24
C VAL A 251 -0.26 -7.66 7.68
N ILE A 252 0.66 -7.45 8.62
CA ILE A 252 0.37 -7.28 10.04
C ILE A 252 0.58 -5.82 10.39
N SER A 253 -0.41 -5.16 11.00
CA SER A 253 -0.31 -3.75 11.33
C SER A 253 -0.89 -3.44 12.69
N ARG A 254 -0.16 -2.68 13.50
CA ARG A 254 -0.60 -2.16 14.81
C ARG A 254 -0.29 -0.67 14.94
N ASN A 255 -1.26 0.10 15.42
CA ASN A 255 -1.07 1.50 15.76
C ASN A 255 -0.49 2.34 14.60
N SER A 256 -0.93 2.06 13.36
CA SER A 256 -0.41 2.74 12.17
C SER A 256 -1.45 3.71 11.60
N GLY A 257 -1.04 4.58 10.67
CA GLY A 257 -1.97 5.44 9.93
C GLY A 257 -3.09 4.62 9.26
N ARG A 258 -2.69 3.52 8.60
CA ARG A 258 -3.52 2.45 8.03
C ARG A 258 -2.75 1.14 8.06
N GLY A 259 -3.45 0.02 7.86
CA GLY A 259 -2.82 -1.27 7.60
C GLY A 259 -2.39 -1.42 6.14
N PHE A 260 -3.36 -1.45 5.22
CA PHE A 260 -3.12 -1.54 3.77
C PHE A 260 -3.77 -0.38 3.02
N PHE A 261 -3.04 0.24 2.09
CA PHE A 261 -3.57 1.31 1.25
C PHE A 261 -3.16 1.14 -0.22
N SER A 262 -4.13 1.00 -1.11
CA SER A 262 -3.94 1.10 -2.56
C SER A 262 -4.51 2.42 -3.07
N VAL A 263 -3.73 3.19 -3.83
CA VAL A 263 -4.11 4.53 -4.28
C VAL A 263 -3.55 4.95 -5.64
N SER A 264 -4.14 5.99 -6.23
CA SER A 264 -3.62 6.71 -7.40
C SER A 264 -3.46 5.83 -8.64
N GLY A 265 -4.52 5.12 -9.03
CA GLY A 265 -4.52 4.26 -10.21
C GLY A 265 -3.78 2.93 -10.03
N SER A 266 -3.36 2.58 -8.81
CA SER A 266 -2.65 1.32 -8.57
C SER A 266 -3.55 0.12 -8.84
N HIS A 267 -2.97 -0.94 -9.43
CA HIS A 267 -3.73 -2.07 -9.90
C HIS A 267 -3.02 -3.43 -9.79
N GLY A 268 -3.77 -4.53 -9.87
CA GLY A 268 -3.19 -5.88 -9.96
C GLY A 268 -2.40 -6.31 -8.73
N THR A 269 -2.81 -5.87 -7.54
CA THR A 269 -2.20 -6.25 -6.25
C THR A 269 -3.08 -7.25 -5.51
N THR A 270 -2.53 -8.41 -5.15
CA THR A 270 -3.22 -9.42 -4.33
C THR A 270 -2.50 -9.59 -3.00
N VAL A 271 -3.21 -9.40 -1.90
CA VAL A 271 -2.75 -9.66 -0.53
C VAL A 271 -3.44 -10.92 -0.01
N ASN A 272 -2.69 -11.98 0.28
CA ASN A 272 -3.24 -13.27 0.69
C ASN A 272 -3.94 -13.19 2.05
N SER A 273 -3.33 -12.53 3.04
CA SER A 273 -3.94 -12.34 4.35
C SER A 273 -3.59 -11.02 5.02
N VAL A 274 -4.47 -10.54 5.89
CA VAL A 274 -4.20 -9.39 6.76
C VAL A 274 -4.51 -9.70 8.22
N ASP A 275 -3.80 -9.02 9.11
CA ASP A 275 -4.14 -8.91 10.52
C ASP A 275 -3.83 -7.49 10.95
N ILE A 276 -4.85 -6.65 10.89
CA ILE A 276 -4.73 -5.21 11.12
C ILE A 276 -5.56 -4.86 12.34
N ASP A 277 -4.94 -4.23 13.32
CA ASP A 277 -5.64 -3.74 14.51
C ASP A 277 -5.16 -2.34 14.84
N THR A 278 -6.09 -1.50 15.28
CA THR A 278 -5.84 -0.13 15.74
C THR A 278 -5.17 0.73 14.68
N SER A 279 -5.97 1.31 13.80
CA SER A 279 -5.52 2.25 12.77
C SER A 279 -6.05 3.65 13.04
N PHE A 280 -5.22 4.68 12.82
CA PHE A 280 -5.63 6.07 13.02
C PHE A 280 -6.76 6.48 12.07
N LYS A 281 -6.71 6.01 10.82
CA LYS A 281 -7.81 6.10 9.85
C LYS A 281 -8.24 4.71 9.42
N GLN A 282 -8.39 4.45 8.12
CA GLN A 282 -8.84 3.16 7.62
C GLN A 282 -7.86 2.05 7.98
N GLY A 283 -8.36 0.88 8.35
CA GLY A 283 -7.53 -0.33 8.39
C GLY A 283 -7.09 -0.74 6.98
N ILE A 284 -8.06 -0.84 6.06
CA ILE A 284 -7.81 -1.01 4.62
C ILE A 284 -8.49 0.10 3.84
N PHE A 285 -7.75 0.79 2.99
CA PHE A 285 -8.32 1.75 2.05
C PHE A 285 -7.93 1.39 0.62
N LEU A 286 -8.91 1.27 -0.26
CA LEU A 286 -8.69 1.20 -1.70
C LEU A 286 -9.32 2.45 -2.32
N GLU A 287 -8.50 3.32 -2.90
CA GLU A 287 -8.93 4.56 -3.53
C GLU A 287 -8.40 4.64 -4.95
N ASP A 288 -9.25 4.80 -5.96
CA ASP A 288 -8.80 4.81 -7.36
C ASP A 288 -7.96 3.57 -7.71
N ALA A 289 -8.36 2.40 -7.19
CA ALA A 289 -7.65 1.14 -7.34
C ALA A 289 -8.42 0.17 -8.25
N ASP A 290 -7.69 -0.57 -9.08
CA ASP A 290 -8.25 -1.61 -9.95
C ASP A 290 -7.68 -2.99 -9.62
N ASN A 291 -8.43 -4.08 -9.83
CA ASN A 291 -7.93 -5.45 -9.72
C ASN A 291 -7.09 -5.68 -8.44
N THR A 292 -7.55 -5.15 -7.30
CA THR A 292 -6.83 -5.18 -6.03
C THR A 292 -7.62 -6.01 -5.01
N HIS A 293 -6.99 -7.06 -4.51
CA HIS A 293 -7.66 -8.08 -3.71
C HIS A 293 -6.99 -8.29 -2.36
N VAL A 294 -7.80 -8.47 -1.32
CA VAL A 294 -7.34 -9.01 -0.03
C VAL A 294 -8.15 -10.28 0.24
N LEU A 295 -7.49 -11.43 0.28
CA LEU A 295 -8.14 -12.73 0.18
C LEU A 295 -8.64 -13.30 1.50
N SER A 296 -8.05 -12.90 2.63
CA SER A 296 -8.40 -13.40 3.96
C SER A 296 -7.91 -12.46 5.07
N GLY A 297 -8.31 -12.72 6.32
CA GLY A 297 -7.76 -12.07 7.50
C GLY A 297 -8.80 -11.32 8.34
N SER A 298 -8.31 -10.41 9.19
CA SER A 298 -9.14 -9.57 10.05
C SER A 298 -8.64 -8.12 10.12
N VAL A 299 -9.58 -7.19 10.25
CA VAL A 299 -9.34 -5.78 10.53
C VAL A 299 -10.22 -5.35 11.71
N SER A 300 -9.62 -4.69 12.70
CA SER A 300 -10.33 -4.11 13.84
C SER A 300 -9.83 -2.70 14.18
N ASN A 301 -10.69 -1.93 14.85
CA ASN A 301 -10.35 -0.63 15.43
C ASN A 301 -9.76 0.38 14.41
N GLY A 302 -10.27 0.38 13.17
CA GLY A 302 -10.04 1.42 12.17
C GLY A 302 -11.21 2.39 12.05
N ASN A 303 -10.99 3.52 11.38
CA ASN A 303 -11.98 4.59 11.21
C ASN A 303 -12.18 4.99 9.72
N PRO A 304 -13.10 4.31 9.00
CA PRO A 304 -13.72 3.00 9.30
C PRO A 304 -12.71 1.85 9.12
N ASN A 305 -13.03 0.61 9.52
CA ASN A 305 -12.13 -0.53 9.28
C ASN A 305 -11.71 -0.64 7.81
N CYS A 306 -12.66 -0.63 6.87
CA CYS A 306 -12.36 -0.80 5.46
C CYS A 306 -13.21 0.12 4.59
N GLN A 307 -12.61 0.67 3.53
CA GLN A 307 -13.29 1.58 2.62
C GLN A 307 -12.81 1.36 1.18
N LEU A 308 -13.75 1.36 0.25
CA LEU A 308 -13.49 1.34 -1.19
C LEU A 308 -14.10 2.60 -1.81
N VAL A 309 -13.29 3.35 -2.53
CA VAL A 309 -13.67 4.59 -3.22
C VAL A 309 -13.15 4.53 -4.64
N ARG A 310 -14.05 4.67 -5.63
CA ARG A 310 -13.72 4.67 -7.07
C ARG A 310 -12.84 3.47 -7.47
N THR A 311 -13.23 2.28 -7.01
CA THR A 311 -12.52 1.03 -7.32
C THR A 311 -13.22 0.21 -8.40
N SER A 312 -12.46 -0.51 -9.22
CA SER A 312 -12.95 -1.51 -10.16
C SER A 312 -12.31 -2.88 -9.91
N ASN A 313 -13.04 -3.97 -10.19
CA ASN A 313 -12.56 -5.36 -10.07
C ASN A 313 -11.81 -5.68 -8.76
N SER A 314 -12.12 -5.02 -7.65
CA SER A 314 -11.38 -5.13 -6.39
C SER A 314 -12.25 -5.81 -5.32
N SER A 315 -11.64 -6.55 -4.39
CA SER A 315 -12.40 -7.29 -3.38
C SER A 315 -11.69 -7.38 -2.04
N LEU A 316 -12.44 -7.28 -0.94
CA LEU A 316 -11.95 -7.55 0.41
C LEU A 316 -12.71 -8.73 1.02
N ARG A 317 -12.03 -9.85 1.28
CA ARG A 317 -12.57 -11.04 1.96
C ARG A 317 -12.01 -11.11 3.38
N VAL A 318 -12.30 -10.10 4.19
CA VAL A 318 -11.61 -9.85 5.46
C VAL A 318 -12.64 -9.63 6.57
N SER A 319 -12.48 -10.31 7.70
CA SER A 319 -13.34 -10.14 8.87
C SER A 319 -13.21 -8.72 9.41
N GLY A 320 -14.33 -8.05 9.72
CA GLY A 320 -14.31 -6.65 10.13
C GLY A 320 -14.15 -5.65 8.98
N CYS A 321 -13.89 -6.12 7.76
CA CYS A 321 -14.18 -5.39 6.52
C CYS A 321 -15.58 -5.76 6.00
N ASP A 322 -16.62 -5.58 6.83
CA ASP A 322 -17.97 -5.95 6.40
C ASP A 322 -18.27 -5.34 5.03
N ALA A 323 -18.50 -6.24 4.07
CA ALA A 323 -18.43 -5.98 2.65
C ALA A 323 -19.34 -4.83 2.24
N VAL A 324 -18.89 -3.93 1.37
CA VAL A 324 -19.78 -3.18 0.45
C VAL A 324 -20.60 -4.26 -0.29
N GLY A 325 -21.88 -4.40 0.06
CA GLY A 325 -22.48 -5.73 0.24
C GLY A 325 -22.91 -6.49 -1.02
N THR A 326 -23.29 -7.75 -0.82
CA THR A 326 -24.28 -8.48 -1.64
C THR A 326 -25.69 -8.31 -1.04
N PRO A 327 -26.71 -7.92 -1.83
CA PRO A 327 -28.11 -7.93 -1.42
C PRO A 327 -28.61 -9.33 -1.10
N PRO A 328 -29.72 -9.46 -0.35
CA PRO A 328 -30.37 -10.75 -0.18
C PRO A 328 -30.81 -11.32 -1.54
N GLY A 329 -30.26 -12.48 -1.92
CA GLY A 329 -30.86 -13.38 -2.91
C GLY A 329 -30.41 -13.24 -4.38
N SER A 330 -29.13 -13.00 -4.69
CA SER A 330 -28.58 -13.34 -6.01
C SER A 330 -27.46 -14.36 -5.88
N ASN A 331 -27.54 -15.44 -6.69
CA ASN A 331 -26.45 -16.40 -6.90
C ASN A 331 -25.41 -15.87 -7.92
N ASP A 332 -25.38 -14.56 -8.15
CA ASP A 332 -24.56 -13.93 -9.17
C ASP A 332 -23.48 -13.10 -8.49
N ASN A 333 -22.23 -13.53 -8.66
CA ASN A 333 -21.02 -13.02 -8.02
C ASN A 333 -20.60 -11.59 -8.45
N ASN A 334 -21.54 -10.67 -8.69
CA ASN A 334 -21.24 -9.31 -9.17
C ASN A 334 -21.74 -8.15 -8.28
N GLY A 335 -22.26 -8.43 -7.07
CA GLY A 335 -22.49 -7.41 -6.05
C GLY A 335 -23.42 -6.23 -6.42
N THR A 336 -24.25 -6.37 -7.44
CA THR A 336 -25.11 -5.30 -7.98
C THR A 336 -26.56 -5.50 -7.51
N VAL A 337 -27.18 -4.46 -6.93
CA VAL A 337 -28.58 -4.51 -6.46
C VAL A 337 -29.50 -4.39 -7.67
N ASN A 338 -30.32 -5.40 -7.95
CA ASN A 338 -31.23 -5.36 -9.08
C ASN A 338 -32.55 -6.07 -8.76
N GLY A 339 -33.67 -5.38 -8.97
CA GLY A 339 -35.01 -5.90 -8.73
C GLY A 339 -35.94 -4.91 -8.05
N LEU A 340 -37.12 -5.40 -7.70
CA LEU A 340 -38.14 -4.65 -6.98
C LEU A 340 -37.98 -4.84 -5.47
N TYR A 341 -37.90 -3.74 -4.74
CA TYR A 341 -37.65 -3.74 -3.29
C TYR A 341 -38.56 -2.77 -2.56
N ARG A 342 -38.89 -3.11 -1.32
CA ARG A 342 -39.26 -2.16 -0.29
C ARG A 342 -37.98 -1.69 0.40
N ILE A 343 -37.82 -0.38 0.57
CA ILE A 343 -36.64 0.23 1.19
C ILE A 343 -37.04 0.73 2.58
N GLN A 344 -36.54 0.08 3.62
CA GLN A 344 -37.01 0.29 5.00
C GLN A 344 -35.93 0.93 5.87
N PRO A 345 -36.10 2.17 6.36
CA PRO A 345 -35.18 2.75 7.35
C PRO A 345 -35.18 1.90 8.63
N VAL A 346 -34.00 1.55 9.12
CA VAL A 346 -33.83 0.61 10.24
C VAL A 346 -34.34 1.18 11.56
N HIS A 347 -34.21 2.49 11.77
CA HIS A 347 -34.63 3.12 13.03
C HIS A 347 -36.15 3.17 13.21
N SER A 348 -36.91 3.33 12.12
CA SER A 348 -38.38 3.52 12.18
C SER A 348 -39.16 2.27 11.77
N GLY A 349 -38.58 1.36 10.98
CA GLY A 349 -39.28 0.19 10.43
C GLY A 349 -40.35 0.55 9.39
N LYS A 350 -40.44 1.81 8.97
CA LYS A 350 -41.33 2.31 7.90
C LYS A 350 -40.74 2.00 6.52
N THR A 351 -41.23 2.63 5.46
CA THR A 351 -40.66 2.51 4.12
C THR A 351 -40.46 3.86 3.46
N ILE A 352 -39.49 3.95 2.54
CA ILE A 352 -39.40 5.05 1.58
C ILE A 352 -40.65 5.05 0.70
N ASP A 353 -41.27 6.21 0.59
CA ASP A 353 -42.60 6.44 0.03
C ASP A 353 -42.59 7.71 -0.84
N VAL A 354 -43.31 7.65 -1.96
CA VAL A 354 -43.59 8.84 -2.78
C VAL A 354 -44.86 9.51 -2.24
N ALA A 355 -44.75 10.77 -1.82
CA ALA A 355 -45.84 11.49 -1.17
C ALA A 355 -47.14 11.44 -1.99
N ASN A 356 -48.22 11.01 -1.35
CA ASN A 356 -49.56 10.84 -1.94
C ASN A 356 -49.60 9.91 -3.17
N CYS A 357 -48.58 9.06 -3.36
CA CYS A 357 -48.35 8.29 -4.58
C CYS A 357 -48.42 9.14 -5.87
N ALA A 358 -48.09 10.44 -5.79
CA ALA A 358 -48.14 11.32 -6.95
C ALA A 358 -46.99 10.99 -7.94
N THR A 359 -47.19 11.34 -9.21
CA THR A 359 -46.25 11.01 -10.30
C THR A 359 -45.64 12.24 -10.96
N ALA A 360 -45.94 13.43 -10.44
CA ALA A 360 -45.42 14.69 -10.95
C ALA A 360 -43.96 14.90 -10.50
N ASP A 361 -43.18 15.56 -11.35
CA ASP A 361 -41.84 16.02 -11.00
C ASP A 361 -41.87 16.96 -9.79
N GLY A 362 -40.89 16.79 -8.90
CA GLY A 362 -40.79 17.52 -7.64
C GLY A 362 -41.64 16.92 -6.52
N THR A 363 -42.34 15.80 -6.74
CA THR A 363 -43.07 15.11 -5.68
C THR A 363 -42.10 14.68 -4.58
N ASN A 364 -42.43 14.99 -3.33
CA ASN A 364 -41.55 14.73 -2.20
C ASN A 364 -41.34 13.23 -1.93
N ILE A 365 -40.14 12.86 -1.48
CA ILE A 365 -39.86 11.54 -0.93
C ILE A 365 -39.86 11.61 0.59
N GLN A 366 -40.65 10.74 1.20
CA GLN A 366 -40.88 10.68 2.63
C GLN A 366 -40.74 9.24 3.12
N GLN A 367 -40.81 9.04 4.44
CA GLN A 367 -41.14 7.72 4.97
C GLN A 367 -42.63 7.61 5.29
N TRP A 368 -43.19 6.41 5.14
CA TRP A 368 -44.56 6.11 5.56
C TRP A 368 -44.68 4.66 6.04
N THR A 369 -45.70 4.39 6.83
CA THR A 369 -46.11 3.03 7.20
C THR A 369 -46.28 2.17 5.95
N TRP A 370 -45.85 0.91 5.99
CA TRP A 370 -45.97 0.01 4.84
C TRP A 370 -47.44 -0.28 4.50
N LEU A 371 -47.86 0.15 3.32
CA LEU A 371 -49.20 -0.03 2.75
C LEU A 371 -49.23 -1.06 1.61
N ASN A 372 -48.06 -1.58 1.20
CA ASN A 372 -47.92 -2.52 0.09
C ASN A 372 -48.55 -2.00 -1.23
N ASN A 373 -48.28 -0.74 -1.55
CA ASN A 373 -48.74 -0.10 -2.78
C ASN A 373 -47.55 0.18 -3.72
N ALA A 374 -47.85 0.56 -4.97
CA ALA A 374 -46.82 0.76 -5.99
C ALA A 374 -45.86 1.93 -5.69
N CYS A 375 -46.26 2.91 -4.87
CA CYS A 375 -45.43 4.08 -4.57
C CYS A 375 -44.44 3.86 -3.42
N GLN A 376 -44.47 2.67 -2.80
CA GLN A 376 -43.53 2.21 -1.79
C GLN A 376 -42.65 1.05 -2.27
N GLN A 377 -42.86 0.59 -3.50
CA GLN A 377 -42.07 -0.45 -4.15
C GLN A 377 -41.14 0.22 -5.16
N TRP A 378 -39.84 -0.05 -5.06
CA TRP A 378 -38.79 0.63 -5.81
C TRP A 378 -38.03 -0.38 -6.67
N GLN A 379 -38.09 -0.18 -7.98
CA GLN A 379 -37.25 -0.87 -8.94
C GLN A 379 -35.84 -0.26 -8.88
N ILE A 380 -34.89 -1.06 -8.41
CA ILE A 380 -33.47 -0.72 -8.38
C ILE A 380 -32.83 -1.34 -9.62
N THR A 381 -32.20 -0.51 -10.45
CA THR A 381 -31.59 -0.96 -11.72
C THR A 381 -30.16 -0.45 -11.82
N PRO A 382 -29.17 -1.30 -12.13
CA PRO A 382 -27.81 -0.86 -12.41
C PRO A 382 -27.76 0.13 -13.58
N VAL A 383 -26.91 1.15 -13.48
CA VAL A 383 -26.67 2.14 -14.53
C VAL A 383 -25.26 1.97 -15.11
N ASP A 384 -24.25 2.05 -14.24
CA ASP A 384 -22.83 1.97 -14.60
C ASP A 384 -22.00 1.61 -13.36
N GLY A 385 -21.22 0.52 -13.43
CA GLY A 385 -20.44 0.01 -12.30
C GLY A 385 -21.27 -0.19 -11.03
N VAL A 386 -20.94 0.55 -9.97
CA VAL A 386 -21.62 0.50 -8.66
C VAL A 386 -22.85 1.40 -8.56
N TRP A 387 -23.17 2.16 -9.61
CA TRP A 387 -24.23 3.15 -9.62
C TRP A 387 -25.56 2.58 -10.12
N HIS A 388 -26.63 2.99 -9.47
CA HIS A 388 -27.98 2.48 -9.67
C HIS A 388 -28.97 3.63 -9.79
N ARG A 389 -30.07 3.36 -10.50
CA ARG A 389 -31.28 4.15 -10.54
C ARG A 389 -32.32 3.53 -9.62
N LEU A 390 -33.08 4.34 -8.89
CA LEU A 390 -34.17 3.91 -8.02
C LEU A 390 -35.49 4.51 -8.51
N SER A 391 -36.37 3.70 -9.08
CA SER A 391 -37.65 4.14 -9.63
C SER A 391 -38.82 3.55 -8.84
N PRO A 392 -39.79 4.34 -8.37
CA PRO A 392 -40.97 3.78 -7.74
C PRO A 392 -41.84 3.08 -8.79
N ALA A 393 -42.49 1.98 -8.43
CA ALA A 393 -43.35 1.23 -9.35
C ALA A 393 -44.56 2.06 -9.82
N SER A 394 -44.97 3.08 -9.06
CA SER A 394 -46.00 4.05 -9.46
C SER A 394 -45.54 5.04 -10.54
N ALA A 395 -44.24 5.23 -10.74
CA ALA A 395 -43.67 6.14 -11.74
C ALA A 395 -42.36 5.58 -12.36
N PRO A 396 -42.44 4.54 -13.21
CA PRO A 396 -41.28 3.81 -13.70
C PRO A 396 -40.34 4.63 -14.61
N ASN A 397 -40.82 5.77 -15.14
CA ASN A 397 -40.01 6.70 -15.95
C ASN A 397 -39.36 7.82 -15.11
N SER A 398 -39.65 7.88 -13.81
CA SER A 398 -39.03 8.81 -12.87
C SER A 398 -37.99 8.09 -12.00
N SER A 399 -37.20 8.84 -11.25
CA SER A 399 -36.19 8.32 -10.32
C SER A 399 -36.19 9.14 -9.04
N LEU A 400 -35.70 8.51 -7.97
CA LEU A 400 -35.16 9.22 -6.82
C LEU A 400 -34.10 10.21 -7.30
N GLU A 401 -34.14 11.44 -6.81
CA GLU A 401 -33.23 12.52 -7.18
C GLU A 401 -32.91 13.39 -5.96
N VAL A 402 -31.67 13.87 -5.88
CA VAL A 402 -31.32 14.99 -4.99
C VAL A 402 -31.63 16.32 -5.69
N ASP A 403 -32.49 17.12 -5.08
CA ASP A 403 -32.96 18.40 -5.62
C ASP A 403 -31.81 19.34 -5.96
N SER A 404 -31.91 19.94 -7.15
CA SER A 404 -31.05 21.00 -7.65
C SER A 404 -29.55 20.65 -7.58
N PHE A 405 -29.22 19.37 -7.71
CA PHE A 405 -27.85 18.84 -7.58
C PHE A 405 -27.16 19.23 -6.27
N SER A 406 -27.94 19.46 -5.20
CA SER A 406 -27.41 19.88 -3.92
C SER A 406 -26.27 18.96 -3.45
N THR A 407 -25.21 19.53 -2.89
CA THR A 407 -24.09 18.82 -2.27
C THR A 407 -23.97 19.11 -0.78
N VAL A 408 -24.99 19.73 -0.18
CA VAL A 408 -25.00 20.11 1.24
C VAL A 408 -25.97 19.24 2.04
N ASN A 409 -25.70 19.14 3.34
CA ASN A 409 -26.60 18.49 4.30
C ASN A 409 -27.99 19.12 4.26
N GLY A 410 -29.02 18.29 4.33
CA GLY A 410 -30.41 18.70 4.26
C GLY A 410 -30.94 18.88 2.83
N GLY A 411 -30.13 18.63 1.79
CA GLY A 411 -30.63 18.60 0.40
C GLY A 411 -31.78 17.61 0.25
N ASN A 412 -32.88 18.02 -0.37
CA ASN A 412 -34.10 17.22 -0.43
C ASN A 412 -33.96 16.03 -1.39
N LEU A 413 -34.56 14.88 -1.07
CA LEU A 413 -34.79 13.82 -2.04
C LEU A 413 -36.22 13.94 -2.59
N MET A 414 -36.35 13.94 -3.91
CA MET A 414 -37.61 14.09 -4.62
C MET A 414 -37.74 13.08 -5.76
N LEU A 415 -38.94 12.96 -6.31
CA LEU A 415 -39.23 12.26 -7.54
C LEU A 415 -39.02 13.20 -8.73
N TRP A 416 -38.30 12.75 -9.74
CA TRP A 416 -38.11 13.52 -10.97
C TRP A 416 -37.97 12.59 -12.18
N HIS A 417 -38.39 13.03 -13.37
CA HIS A 417 -38.23 12.27 -14.60
C HIS A 417 -36.76 11.87 -14.79
N TYR A 418 -36.50 10.60 -15.12
CA TYR A 418 -35.12 10.14 -15.24
C TYR A 418 -34.49 10.63 -16.55
N TRP A 419 -33.38 11.35 -16.42
CA TRP A 419 -32.58 11.84 -17.55
C TRP A 419 -31.09 11.44 -17.44
N GLY A 420 -30.72 10.70 -16.38
CA GLY A 420 -29.38 10.10 -16.23
C GLY A 420 -28.38 10.95 -15.47
N GLY A 421 -28.82 12.04 -14.83
CA GLY A 421 -27.96 12.91 -14.02
C GLY A 421 -27.29 12.19 -12.85
N TYR A 422 -26.10 12.64 -12.44
CA TYR A 422 -25.41 12.06 -11.27
C TYR A 422 -26.18 12.27 -9.96
N ASN A 423 -26.99 13.31 -9.86
CA ASN A 423 -27.89 13.51 -8.72
C ASN A 423 -29.07 12.51 -8.69
N GLN A 424 -29.31 11.75 -9.77
CA GLN A 424 -30.31 10.66 -9.87
C GLN A 424 -29.70 9.26 -9.70
N GLN A 425 -28.39 9.17 -9.46
CA GLN A 425 -27.66 7.90 -9.39
C GLN A 425 -27.15 7.67 -7.97
N PHE A 426 -27.33 6.46 -7.47
CA PHE A 426 -26.98 6.10 -6.10
C PHE A 426 -26.18 4.79 -6.06
N ARG A 427 -25.27 4.70 -5.10
CA ARG A 427 -24.59 3.44 -4.75
C ARG A 427 -25.05 2.96 -3.39
N PHE A 428 -24.99 1.65 -3.20
CA PHE A 428 -25.31 1.03 -1.93
C PHE A 428 -24.03 0.67 -1.21
N GLN A 429 -23.84 1.24 -0.02
CA GLN A 429 -22.74 0.89 0.88
C GLN A 429 -23.32 0.04 2.00
N SER A 430 -22.78 -1.14 2.28
CA SER A 430 -23.27 -1.95 3.40
C SER A 430 -23.07 -1.25 4.74
N ALA A 431 -24.01 -1.49 5.64
CA ALA A 431 -23.97 -1.13 7.05
C ALA A 431 -23.96 -2.38 7.96
N GLY A 432 -23.70 -3.57 7.41
CA GLY A 432 -23.68 -4.85 8.12
C GLY A 432 -25.06 -5.51 8.23
N SER A 433 -25.10 -6.83 8.46
CA SER A 433 -26.33 -7.61 8.68
C SER A 433 -27.43 -7.41 7.61
N GLY A 434 -27.05 -7.29 6.34
CA GLY A 434 -28.00 -7.08 5.23
C GLY A 434 -28.58 -5.67 5.13
N LYS A 435 -27.98 -4.70 5.83
CA LYS A 435 -28.39 -3.28 5.84
C LYS A 435 -27.47 -2.42 4.98
N TRP A 436 -27.96 -1.26 4.56
CA TRP A 436 -27.37 -0.44 3.51
C TRP A 436 -27.47 1.04 3.82
N ARG A 437 -26.47 1.81 3.43
CA ARG A 437 -26.56 3.25 3.17
C ARG A 437 -26.77 3.45 1.68
N ILE A 438 -27.60 4.41 1.33
CA ILE A 438 -27.87 4.80 -0.06
C ILE A 438 -27.16 6.13 -0.29
N ILE A 439 -26.13 6.14 -1.14
CA ILE A 439 -25.21 7.26 -1.28
C ILE A 439 -25.36 7.85 -2.68
N ASN A 440 -25.57 9.16 -2.76
CA ASN A 440 -25.72 9.86 -4.04
C ASN A 440 -24.38 10.02 -4.77
N ARG A 441 -24.37 9.83 -6.10
CA ARG A 441 -23.16 9.94 -6.95
C ARG A 441 -22.62 11.35 -7.03
N ASN A 442 -23.48 12.37 -6.99
CA ASN A 442 -23.06 13.76 -7.14
C ASN A 442 -22.48 14.33 -5.83
N SER A 443 -23.08 14.03 -4.68
CA SER A 443 -22.71 14.63 -3.40
C SER A 443 -21.87 13.73 -2.49
N GLU A 444 -21.88 12.41 -2.71
CA GLU A 444 -21.35 11.39 -1.79
C GLU A 444 -21.98 11.44 -0.38
N LEU A 445 -23.15 12.08 -0.25
CA LEU A 445 -23.95 12.11 0.97
C LEU A 445 -24.96 10.95 0.99
N CYS A 446 -25.32 10.53 2.20
CA CYS A 446 -26.24 9.44 2.46
C CYS A 446 -27.69 9.93 2.50
N ALA A 447 -28.62 9.14 1.98
CA ALA A 447 -30.05 9.31 2.28
C ALA A 447 -30.26 9.23 3.80
N ASP A 448 -31.09 10.12 4.33
CA ASP A 448 -31.26 10.40 5.75
C ASP A 448 -32.73 10.73 6.03
N VAL A 449 -33.37 9.95 6.90
CA VAL A 449 -34.69 10.32 7.44
C VAL A 449 -34.51 11.44 8.46
N ALA A 450 -35.05 12.61 8.13
CA ALA A 450 -34.78 13.84 8.85
C ALA A 450 -35.13 13.75 10.34
N GLY A 451 -34.17 14.16 11.19
CA GLY A 451 -34.36 14.26 12.63
C GLY A 451 -34.56 12.93 13.36
N LEU A 452 -34.14 11.79 12.77
CA LEU A 452 -34.42 10.44 13.28
C LEU A 452 -35.92 10.18 13.50
N SER A 453 -36.79 10.89 12.77
CA SER A 453 -38.23 10.80 12.98
C SER A 453 -38.74 9.37 12.75
N THR A 454 -39.69 8.97 13.58
CA THR A 454 -40.42 7.69 13.45
C THR A 454 -41.88 7.90 13.06
N GLU A 455 -42.23 9.11 12.60
CA GLU A 455 -43.58 9.49 12.18
C GLU A 455 -43.79 9.30 10.67
N ASP A 456 -45.05 9.12 10.27
CA ASP A 456 -45.46 9.13 8.86
C ASP A 456 -45.29 10.54 8.26
N GLY A 457 -44.83 10.61 7.02
CA GLY A 457 -44.59 11.86 6.32
C GLY A 457 -43.27 12.54 6.66
N ALA A 458 -42.41 11.92 7.49
CA ALA A 458 -41.10 12.47 7.76
C ALA A 458 -40.26 12.51 6.48
N ASN A 459 -39.60 13.65 6.26
CA ASN A 459 -38.88 13.91 5.02
C ASN A 459 -37.63 13.04 4.87
N VAL A 460 -37.29 12.68 3.64
CA VAL A 460 -36.01 12.05 3.31
C VAL A 460 -35.12 13.09 2.66
N THR A 461 -33.99 13.36 3.29
CA THR A 461 -32.96 14.31 2.83
C THR A 461 -31.64 13.59 2.60
N GLN A 462 -30.62 14.30 2.13
CA GLN A 462 -29.25 13.80 2.18
C GLN A 462 -28.49 14.42 3.35
N TRP A 463 -27.56 13.66 3.92
CA TRP A 463 -26.67 14.14 4.97
C TRP A 463 -25.32 13.43 4.92
N GLN A 464 -24.29 14.02 5.52
CA GLN A 464 -23.01 13.35 5.71
C GLN A 464 -23.23 11.94 6.29
N CYS A 465 -22.58 10.94 5.69
CA CYS A 465 -22.66 9.56 6.14
C CYS A 465 -22.00 9.41 7.52
N ILE A 466 -22.81 9.09 8.53
CA ILE A 466 -22.37 8.95 9.92
C ILE A 466 -22.45 7.46 10.33
N SER A 467 -21.35 6.97 10.92
CA SER A 467 -21.32 5.61 11.47
C SER A 467 -22.26 5.49 12.68
N GLY A 468 -23.06 4.43 12.75
CA GLY A 468 -24.01 4.19 13.84
C GLY A 468 -25.35 4.94 13.75
N ASN A 469 -25.53 5.87 12.81
CA ASN A 469 -26.80 6.58 12.63
C ASN A 469 -27.82 5.71 11.88
N ASN A 470 -28.74 5.11 12.64
CA ASN A 470 -29.73 4.17 12.09
C ASN A 470 -30.77 4.81 11.15
N ASN A 471 -30.93 6.15 11.15
CA ASN A 471 -31.78 6.88 10.21
C ASN A 471 -31.17 7.04 8.81
N GLN A 472 -29.90 6.65 8.64
CA GLN A 472 -29.19 6.58 7.35
C GLN A 472 -28.99 5.14 6.87
N VAL A 473 -29.55 4.17 7.59
CA VAL A 473 -29.36 2.75 7.37
C VAL A 473 -30.70 2.13 6.98
N PHE A 474 -30.70 1.36 5.90
CA PHE A 474 -31.88 0.83 5.24
C PHE A 474 -31.77 -0.67 5.02
N GLU A 475 -32.89 -1.37 5.15
CA GLU A 475 -33.05 -2.76 4.70
C GLU A 475 -33.70 -2.76 3.31
N LEU A 476 -33.15 -3.55 2.39
CA LEU A 476 -33.73 -3.78 1.07
C LEU A 476 -34.46 -5.11 1.08
N ILE A 477 -35.80 -5.06 1.06
CA ILE A 477 -36.67 -6.22 1.20
C ILE A 477 -37.30 -6.51 -0.15
N ARG A 478 -36.97 -7.64 -0.77
CA ARG A 478 -37.45 -8.01 -2.12
C ARG A 478 -38.98 -8.14 -2.15
N GLN A 479 -39.60 -7.68 -3.23
CA GLN A 479 -41.05 -7.68 -3.45
C GLN A 479 -41.47 -8.62 -4.57
#